data_AF-A0A0E3U480-F1
#
_entry.id   AF-A0A0E3U480-F1
#
_cell.length_a   1.000
_cell.length_b   1.000
_cell.length_c   1.000
_cell.angle_alpha   90.00
_cell.angle_beta   90.00
_cell.angle_gamma   90.00
#
_symmetry.space_group_name_H-M   'P 1'
#
loop_
_entity.id
_entity.type
_entity.pdbx_description
1 polymer ?
#
loop_
_entity_poly.entity_id
_entity_poly.type
_entity_poly.pdbx_seq_one_letter_code
_entity_poly.pdbx_strand_id
1 'polypeptide(L)'
;MDHKNIVSFYYQHNKYKHFSLLEILEKYQIKINFQCRSGYCGVCKITLLKGQIKYYREPLASCINNNEILSCCCIPVENIKLNL
;
A
#
# COMPACT_ATOMS: atom_id res chain seq x y z
N MET A 1 12.88 14.75 12.23
CA MET A 1 12.42 13.81 13.27
C MET A 1 11.48 12.82 12.58
N ASP A 2 12.07 11.89 11.84
CA ASP A 2 11.32 10.91 11.04
C ASP A 2 10.84 9.80 11.96
N HIS A 3 9.63 9.96 12.49
CA HIS A 3 8.91 8.88 13.14
C HIS A 3 8.59 7.82 12.08
N LYS A 4 9.46 6.81 11.96
CA LYS A 4 9.24 5.63 11.12
C LYS A 4 7.98 4.91 11.59
N ASN A 5 6.85 5.18 10.94
CA ASN A 5 5.58 4.52 11.24
C ASN A 5 5.55 3.16 10.55
N ILE A 6 6.05 2.16 11.28
CA ILE A 6 6.03 0.77 10.82
C ILE A 6 4.68 0.17 11.18
N VAL A 7 3.96 -0.33 10.16
CA VAL A 7 2.67 -0.99 10.35
C VAL A 7 2.75 -2.44 9.87
N SER A 8 2.22 -3.37 10.65
CA SER A 8 2.09 -4.78 10.26
C SER A 8 0.62 -5.13 10.07
N PHE A 9 0.28 -5.62 8.88
CA PHE A 9 -1.05 -6.11 8.56
C PHE A 9 -1.05 -7.64 8.52
N TYR A 10 -1.95 -8.24 9.29
CA TYR A 10 -2.22 -9.67 9.24
C TYR A 10 -3.31 -9.93 8.20
N TYR A 11 -2.98 -10.69 7.17
CA TYR A 11 -3.89 -11.04 6.09
C TYR A 11 -4.98 -11.97 6.64
N GLN A 12 -6.19 -11.44 6.72
CA GLN A 12 -7.40 -12.24 6.96
C GLN A 12 -8.03 -12.53 5.61
N HIS A 13 -8.19 -13.81 5.29
CA HIS A 13 -8.75 -14.32 4.04
C HIS A 13 -10.26 -14.01 3.97
N ASN A 14 -10.60 -12.72 3.87
CA ASN A 14 -11.97 -12.23 3.92
C ASN A 14 -12.56 -12.29 2.51
N LYS A 15 -13.59 -13.12 2.36
CA LYS A 15 -14.22 -13.51 1.08
C LYS A 15 -14.93 -12.35 0.36
N TYR A 16 -14.97 -11.14 0.93
CA TYR A 16 -15.71 -10.00 0.40
C TYR A 16 -15.09 -8.64 0.74
N LYS A 17 -14.37 -8.06 -0.24
CA LYS A 17 -14.29 -6.64 -0.68
C LYS A 17 -12.88 -6.33 -1.19
N HIS A 18 -12.83 -5.94 -2.46
CA HIS A 18 -11.63 -5.46 -3.17
C HIS A 18 -11.20 -4.09 -2.62
N PHE A 19 -10.71 -4.03 -1.39
CA PHE A 19 -10.13 -2.79 -0.85
C PHE A 19 -8.67 -2.67 -1.29
N SER A 20 -8.33 -1.56 -1.91
CA SER A 20 -6.95 -1.14 -2.11
C SER A 20 -6.24 -1.00 -0.76
N LEU A 21 -4.92 -1.13 -0.74
CA LEU A 21 -4.13 -0.95 0.47
C LEU A 21 -4.33 0.45 1.07
N LEU A 22 -4.53 1.48 0.24
CA LEU A 22 -4.91 2.82 0.67
C LEU A 22 -6.21 2.81 1.48
N GLU A 23 -7.27 2.16 1.00
CA GLU A 23 -8.55 2.09 1.72
C GLU A 23 -8.44 1.35 3.05
N ILE A 24 -7.60 0.31 3.10
CA ILE A 24 -7.28 -0.39 4.36
C ILE A 24 -6.61 0.60 5.32
N LEU A 25 -5.58 1.33 4.88
CA LEU A 25 -4.88 2.33 5.70
C LEU A 25 -5.85 3.43 6.20
N GLU A 26 -6.71 3.95 5.32
CA GLU A 26 -7.74 4.94 5.69
C GLU A 26 -8.71 4.41 6.74
N LYS A 27 -9.16 3.15 6.60
CA LYS A 27 -10.08 2.50 7.56
C LYS A 27 -9.48 2.39 8.96
N TYR A 28 -8.18 2.12 9.04
CA TYR A 28 -7.43 2.08 10.31
C TYR A 28 -6.92 3.46 10.76
N GLN A 29 -7.34 4.54 10.08
CA GLN A 29 -6.95 5.93 10.37
C GLN A 29 -5.42 6.16 10.33
N ILE A 30 -4.73 5.38 9.50
CA ILE A 30 -3.29 5.49 9.31
C ILE A 30 -3.04 6.59 8.27
N LYS A 31 -2.33 7.63 8.69
CA LYS A 31 -2.03 8.79 7.83
C LYS A 31 -1.01 8.41 6.76
N ILE A 32 -1.41 8.56 5.49
CA ILE A 32 -0.50 8.52 4.33
C ILE A 32 -0.85 9.65 3.36
N ASN A 33 0.13 10.09 2.59
CA ASN A 33 -0.13 11.06 1.53
C ASN A 33 -0.80 10.34 0.34
N PHE A 34 -1.82 10.94 -0.27
CA PHE A 34 -2.41 10.45 -1.51
C PHE A 34 -3.05 11.60 -2.29
N GLN A 35 -3.28 11.39 -3.59
CA GLN A 35 -3.95 12.39 -4.44
C GLN A 35 -4.85 11.73 -5.49
N CYS A 36 -4.28 11.08 -6.52
CA CYS A 36 -5.06 10.65 -7.70
C CYS A 36 -5.87 9.35 -7.52
N ARG A 37 -5.55 8.53 -6.51
CA ARG A 37 -6.12 7.18 -6.28
C ARG A 37 -6.10 6.22 -7.49
N SER A 38 -5.31 6.53 -8.52
CA SER A 38 -5.34 5.86 -9.82
C SER A 38 -4.01 5.25 -10.24
N GLY A 39 -3.00 5.27 -9.35
CA GLY A 39 -1.65 4.77 -9.65
C GLY A 39 -0.83 5.66 -10.58
N TYR A 40 -1.23 6.93 -10.76
CA TYR A 40 -0.62 7.86 -11.72
C TYR A 40 0.35 8.87 -11.08
N CYS A 41 -0.03 9.50 -9.97
CA CYS A 41 0.74 10.63 -9.41
C CYS A 41 1.91 10.24 -8.48
N GLY A 42 1.99 8.97 -8.05
CA GLY A 42 3.05 8.49 -7.14
C GLY A 42 2.99 8.99 -5.70
N VAL A 43 2.07 9.89 -5.33
CA VAL A 43 1.98 10.49 -3.98
C VAL A 43 1.74 9.45 -2.87
N CYS A 44 1.03 8.36 -3.17
CA CYS A 44 0.72 7.29 -2.21
C CYS A 44 1.81 6.23 -2.10
N LYS A 45 3.05 6.59 -2.43
CA LYS A 45 4.21 5.71 -2.39
C LYS A 45 4.58 5.41 -0.94
N ILE A 46 4.76 4.13 -0.64
CA ILE A 46 5.20 3.63 0.66
C ILE A 46 6.21 2.50 0.45
N THR A 47 6.96 2.13 1.49
CA THR A 47 7.94 1.04 1.40
C THR A 47 7.37 -0.26 1.96
N LEU A 48 7.43 -1.34 1.19
CA LEU A 48 7.13 -2.72 1.59
C LEU A 48 8.36 -3.36 2.23
N LEU A 49 8.36 -3.51 3.55
CA LEU A 49 9.48 -4.12 4.29
C LEU A 49 9.42 -5.66 4.29
N LYS A 50 8.22 -6.24 4.24
CA LYS A 50 8.00 -7.69 4.23
C LYS A 50 6.64 -8.03 3.62
N GLY A 51 6.55 -9.20 3.02
CA GLY A 51 5.32 -9.76 2.48
C GLY A 51 5.18 -9.48 1.00
N GLN A 52 4.00 -9.77 0.46
CA GLN A 52 3.68 -9.63 -0.95
C GLN A 52 2.37 -8.89 -1.15
N ILE A 53 2.36 -8.12 -2.23
CA ILE A 53 1.17 -7.43 -2.73
C ILE A 53 0.92 -7.85 -4.17
N LYS A 54 -0.31 -7.61 -4.64
CA LYS A 54 -0.69 -7.72 -6.03
C LYS A 54 -1.25 -6.39 -6.51
N TYR A 55 -0.79 -5.94 -7.67
CA TYR A 55 -1.41 -4.82 -8.35
C TYR A 55 -2.63 -5.32 -9.13
N TYR A 56 -3.77 -4.67 -8.96
CA TYR A 56 -4.94 -4.91 -9.82
C TYR A 56 -4.93 -4.03 -11.08
N ARG A 57 -4.09 -3.00 -11.07
CA ARG A 57 -3.77 -2.16 -12.22
C ARG A 57 -2.27 -1.93 -12.22
N GLU A 58 -1.60 -2.24 -13.32
CA GLU A 58 -0.18 -1.96 -13.46
C GLU A 58 0.07 -0.46 -13.25
N PRO A 59 0.92 -0.08 -12.28
CA PRO A 59 1.28 1.31 -12.11
C PRO A 59 2.08 1.77 -13.34
N LEU A 60 1.70 2.90 -13.93
CA LEU A 60 2.46 3.53 -15.02
C LEU A 60 3.84 4.00 -14.55
N ALA A 61 4.07 4.03 -13.24
CA ALA A 61 5.31 4.47 -12.64
C ALA A 61 6.38 3.37 -12.72
N SER A 62 7.24 3.46 -13.71
CA SER A 62 8.61 2.91 -13.74
C SER A 62 9.54 3.49 -12.65
N CYS A 63 8.99 4.15 -11.62
CA CYS A 63 9.70 4.82 -10.53
C CYS A 63 9.65 4.06 -9.20
N ILE A 64 9.30 2.77 -9.25
CA ILE A 64 9.31 1.91 -8.08
C ILE A 64 10.73 1.37 -7.91
N ASN A 65 11.47 1.86 -6.92
CA ASN A 65 12.69 1.21 -6.48
C ASN A 65 12.36 -0.17 -5.89
N ASN A 66 13.39 -1.01 -5.72
CA ASN A 66 13.23 -2.26 -4.97
C ASN A 66 12.58 -1.95 -3.61
N ASN A 67 11.39 -2.51 -3.40
CA ASN A 67 10.55 -2.40 -2.19
C ASN A 67 9.63 -1.16 -2.09
N GLU A 68 9.52 -0.29 -3.08
CA GLU A 68 8.48 0.77 -3.06
C GLU A 68 7.17 0.26 -3.67
N ILE A 69 6.03 0.70 -3.16
CA ILE A 69 4.71 0.33 -3.71
C ILE A 69 3.76 1.52 -3.71
N LEU A 70 2.74 1.49 -4.57
CA LEU A 70 1.66 2.46 -4.59
C LEU A 70 0.43 1.86 -3.90
N SER A 71 0.15 2.32 -2.68
CA SER A 71 -0.96 1.80 -1.86
C SER A 71 -2.34 1.94 -2.52
N CYS A 72 -2.52 2.93 -3.41
CA CYS A 72 -3.81 3.17 -4.06
C CYS A 72 -4.16 2.21 -5.21
N CYS A 73 -3.24 1.32 -5.64
CA CYS A 73 -3.50 0.38 -6.73
C CYS A 73 -3.02 -1.05 -6.47
N CYS A 74 -2.72 -1.39 -5.22
CA CYS A 74 -2.33 -2.73 -4.81
C CYS A 74 -3.21 -3.28 -3.68
N ILE A 75 -3.18 -4.59 -3.52
CA ILE A 75 -3.81 -5.34 -2.43
C ILE A 75 -2.77 -6.28 -1.79
N PRO A 76 -2.79 -6.49 -0.46
CA PRO A 76 -2.00 -7.52 0.17
C PRO A 76 -2.49 -8.91 -0.24
N VAL A 77 -1.56 -9.83 -0.52
CA VAL A 77 -1.87 -11.27 -0.74
C VAL A 77 -1.40 -12.16 0.40
N GLU A 78 -0.62 -11.60 1.32
CA GLU A 78 -0.16 -12.24 2.55
C GLU A 78 0.06 -11.18 3.65
N ASN A 79 0.59 -11.61 4.79
CA ASN A 79 0.97 -10.69 5.87
C ASN A 79 2.04 -9.72 5.37
N ILE A 80 1.79 -8.41 5.50
CA ILE A 80 2.73 -7.38 5.05
C ILE A 80 3.22 -6.50 6.19
N LYS A 81 4.44 -5.99 6.04
CA LYS A 81 5.03 -4.97 6.90
C LYS A 81 5.40 -3.77 6.04
N LEU A 82 4.93 -2.59 6.45
CA LEU A 82 5.06 -1.34 5.69
C LEU A 82 5.84 -0.31 6.49
N ASN A 83 6.55 0.57 5.79
CA ASN A 83 7.09 1.83 6.31
C ASN A 83 6.44 2.99 5.54
N LEU A 84 5.79 3.88 6.29
CA LEU A 84 4.92 4.94 5.79
C LEU A 84 5.60 6.31 5.85
#